data_AF-A0A966PUY9-F1
#
_entry.id   AF-A0A966PUY9-F1
#
_cell.length_a   1.000
_cell.length_b   1.000
_cell.length_c   1.000
_cell.angle_alpha   90.00
_cell.angle_beta   90.00
_cell.angle_gamma   90.00
#
_symmetry.space_group_name_H-M   'P 1'
#
loop_
_entity.id
_entity.type
_entity.pdbx_description
1 polymer ?
#
loop_
_entity_poly.entity_id
_entity_poly.type
_entity_poly.pdbx_seq_one_letter_code
_entity_poly.pdbx_strand_id
1 'polypeptide(L)'
;MSTDLISQLQQNSLASPNGLNQDTLAVAGRANSRKISTEGRKFTMLVNGNEVASSPVNGEMDIIFVKMAHTPCRTLYDSTYTPGKKAKIICWASDARTPDADVKDKKAPACNQCPHSIKGAAQQCKLTWRTAVVTPNKPKELIQLILSPKSCFGDEVNGGRPFQTYIRYLAASGINNNAAVTKMYFDPAATYQKLLFAPSAPVPLELIPALNELANTEEAQNYVKLSVYQEKEEEDMLADPVVPNVAPAQPAPTQAAPQADVSEPVLRESTVQQPQAPKADVSSIINKWSVKS
;
A
#
# COMPACT_ATOMS: atom_id res chain seq x y z
N MET A 1 -21.36 -25.79 2.68
CA MET A 1 -20.38 -26.78 2.15
C MET A 1 -19.05 -26.14 1.74
N SER A 2 -18.98 -25.25 0.74
CA SER A 2 -17.70 -24.64 0.31
C SER A 2 -17.16 -23.57 1.29
N THR A 3 -18.03 -22.72 1.84
CA THR A 3 -17.64 -21.67 2.79
C THR A 3 -17.12 -22.23 4.12
N ASP A 4 -17.72 -23.32 4.61
CA ASP A 4 -17.31 -23.97 5.87
C ASP A 4 -15.96 -24.65 5.74
N LEU A 5 -15.71 -25.30 4.59
CA LEU A 5 -14.42 -25.92 4.29
C LEU A 5 -13.30 -24.87 4.16
N ILE A 6 -13.57 -23.74 3.47
CA ILE A 6 -12.59 -22.65 3.35
C ILE A 6 -12.26 -22.06 4.72
N SER A 7 -13.27 -21.86 5.57
CA SER A 7 -13.08 -21.37 6.93
C SER A 7 -12.22 -22.33 7.77
N GLN A 8 -12.47 -23.64 7.67
CA GLN A 8 -11.67 -24.68 8.33
C GLN A 8 -10.22 -24.71 7.81
N LEU A 9 -10.01 -24.63 6.49
CA LEU A 9 -8.68 -24.57 5.89
C LEU A 9 -7.92 -23.30 6.30
N GLN A 10 -8.60 -22.16 6.39
CA GLN A 10 -8.03 -20.91 6.86
C GLN A 10 -7.61 -21.02 8.33
N GLN A 11 -8.47 -21.54 9.21
CA GLN A 11 -8.13 -21.78 10.62
C GLN A 11 -6.90 -22.69 10.78
N ASN A 12 -6.84 -23.79 10.02
CA ASN A 12 -5.70 -24.70 10.05
C ASN A 12 -4.42 -24.07 9.48
N SER A 13 -4.54 -23.20 8.46
CA SER A 13 -3.40 -22.48 7.89
C SER A 13 -2.85 -21.39 8.82
N LEU A 14 -3.71 -20.74 9.62
CA LEU A 14 -3.30 -19.77 10.64
C LEU A 14 -2.50 -20.42 11.78
N ALA A 15 -2.76 -21.70 12.05
CA ALA A 15 -2.00 -22.52 12.99
C ALA A 15 -0.66 -23.02 12.41
N SER A 16 -0.44 -22.93 11.09
CA SER A 16 0.83 -23.27 10.46
C SER A 16 1.84 -22.13 10.64
N PRO A 17 3.02 -22.36 11.23
CA PRO A 17 3.99 -21.31 11.54
C PRO A 17 4.69 -20.70 10.32
N ASN A 18 4.50 -21.26 9.11
CA ASN A 18 5.28 -20.89 7.92
C ASN A 18 4.46 -20.22 6.80
N GLY A 19 3.15 -19.98 6.99
CA GLY A 19 2.30 -19.45 5.93
C GLY A 19 2.19 -20.38 4.70
N LEU A 20 1.91 -19.81 3.53
CA LEU A 20 1.86 -20.55 2.25
C LEU A 20 3.26 -20.98 1.81
N ASN A 21 3.41 -22.21 1.32
CA ASN A 21 4.68 -22.72 0.79
C ASN A 21 5.05 -22.09 -0.56
N GLN A 22 6.32 -22.22 -0.95
CA GLN A 22 6.87 -21.61 -2.16
C GLN A 22 6.12 -22.04 -3.43
N ASP A 23 5.76 -23.32 -3.54
CA ASP A 23 5.03 -23.84 -4.70
C ASP A 23 3.64 -23.22 -4.83
N THR A 24 2.90 -23.10 -3.72
CA THR A 24 1.57 -22.48 -3.74
C THR A 24 1.67 -21.00 -4.10
N LEU A 25 2.69 -20.30 -3.60
CA LEU A 25 2.92 -18.89 -3.93
C LEU A 25 3.29 -18.69 -5.40
N ALA A 26 4.17 -19.55 -5.93
CA ALA A 26 4.60 -19.51 -7.32
C ALA A 26 3.41 -19.75 -8.26
N VAL A 27 2.60 -20.78 -8.00
CA VAL A 27 1.43 -21.11 -8.82
C VAL A 27 0.31 -20.07 -8.68
N ALA A 28 0.08 -19.55 -7.47
CA ALA A 28 -0.94 -18.52 -7.25
C ALA A 28 -0.61 -17.18 -7.93
N GLY A 29 0.61 -17.00 -8.45
CA GLY A 29 1.06 -15.74 -9.07
C GLY A 29 1.02 -14.55 -8.11
N ARG A 30 1.00 -14.81 -6.80
CA ARG A 30 0.89 -13.80 -5.75
C ARG A 30 2.16 -13.83 -4.89
N ALA A 31 2.89 -12.72 -4.90
CA ALA A 31 3.90 -12.48 -3.87
C ALA A 31 3.19 -12.38 -2.52
N ASN A 32 3.68 -13.10 -1.50
CA ASN A 32 3.14 -13.04 -0.15
C ASN A 32 3.53 -11.71 0.50
N SER A 33 2.76 -10.65 0.25
CA SER A 33 3.06 -9.33 0.80
C SER A 33 2.46 -9.21 2.20
N ARG A 34 3.32 -9.20 3.22
CA ARG A 34 2.94 -8.90 4.60
C ARG A 34 3.28 -7.44 4.92
N LYS A 35 2.34 -6.72 5.51
CA LYS A 35 2.52 -5.31 5.88
C LYS A 35 1.85 -5.01 7.22
N ILE A 36 2.49 -4.20 8.04
CA ILE A 36 1.84 -3.56 9.19
C ILE A 36 1.29 -2.19 8.75
N SER A 37 -0.01 -2.03 8.89
CA SER A 37 -0.68 -0.72 8.86
C SER A 37 -0.73 -0.13 10.27
N THR A 38 -0.50 1.18 10.36
CA THR A 38 -0.51 1.95 11.62
C THR A 38 -1.73 2.87 11.70
N GLU A 39 -2.68 2.70 10.78
CA GLU A 39 -3.89 3.51 10.69
C GLU A 39 -4.78 3.32 11.92
N GLY A 40 -5.49 4.37 12.31
CA GLY A 40 -6.37 4.34 13.49
C GLY A 40 -5.65 4.17 14.83
N ARG A 41 -4.32 4.38 14.90
CA ARG A 41 -3.48 4.12 16.10
C ARG A 41 -3.58 2.66 16.56
N LYS A 42 -3.72 1.74 15.60
CA LYS A 42 -3.65 0.30 15.80
C LYS A 42 -2.55 -0.28 14.93
N PHE A 43 -2.03 -1.44 15.30
CA PHE A 43 -1.18 -2.24 14.44
C PHE A 43 -2.02 -3.30 13.77
N THR A 44 -2.33 -3.11 12.49
CA THR A 44 -3.10 -4.05 11.69
C THR A 44 -2.17 -4.81 10.75
N MET A 45 -2.14 -6.14 10.87
CA MET A 45 -1.43 -7.02 9.97
C MET A 45 -2.25 -7.23 8.70
N LEU A 46 -1.67 -6.84 7.56
CA LEU A 46 -2.22 -7.04 6.23
C LEU A 46 -1.42 -8.13 5.52
N VAL A 47 -2.11 -9.18 5.07
CA VAL A 47 -1.55 -10.23 4.22
C VAL A 47 -2.25 -10.16 2.86
N ASN A 48 -1.49 -9.86 1.82
CA ASN A 48 -2.00 -9.68 0.45
C ASN A 48 -3.15 -8.67 0.37
N GLY A 49 -3.09 -7.62 1.20
CA GLY A 49 -4.10 -6.57 1.29
C GLY A 49 -5.29 -6.87 2.19
N ASN A 50 -5.43 -8.09 2.70
CA ASN A 50 -6.49 -8.47 3.64
C ASN A 50 -6.01 -8.34 5.09
N GLU A 51 -6.86 -7.79 5.95
CA GLU A 51 -6.62 -7.76 7.38
C GLU A 51 -6.74 -9.16 7.99
N VAL A 52 -5.69 -9.61 8.68
CA VAL A 52 -5.65 -10.92 9.35
C VAL A 52 -5.63 -10.81 10.87
N ALA A 53 -5.12 -9.70 11.40
CA ALA A 53 -5.04 -9.44 12.83
C ALA A 53 -4.91 -7.93 13.08
N SER A 54 -5.43 -7.45 14.20
CA SER A 54 -5.29 -6.05 14.61
C SER A 54 -5.09 -5.95 16.12
N SER A 55 -4.21 -5.04 16.55
CA SER A 55 -4.02 -4.73 17.96
C SER A 55 -5.16 -3.86 18.51
N PRO A 56 -5.32 -3.81 19.84
CA PRO A 56 -6.07 -2.73 20.48
C PRO A 56 -5.55 -1.33 20.08
N VAL A 57 -6.41 -0.32 20.19
CA VAL A 57 -6.02 1.09 19.99
C VAL A 57 -4.96 1.47 21.02
N ASN A 58 -3.90 2.16 20.58
CA ASN A 58 -2.75 2.51 21.42
C ASN A 58 -2.04 1.30 22.03
N GLY A 59 -2.16 0.12 21.41
CA GLY A 59 -1.39 -1.05 21.80
C GLY A 59 0.12 -0.85 21.60
N GLU A 60 0.87 -1.83 22.09
CA GLU A 60 2.31 -1.97 21.88
C GLU A 60 2.58 -3.21 21.04
N MET A 61 3.68 -3.22 20.29
CA MET A 61 4.09 -4.36 19.48
C MET A 61 5.61 -4.52 19.52
N ASP A 62 6.07 -5.73 19.82
CA ASP A 62 7.49 -6.06 19.75
C ASP A 62 7.87 -6.50 18.32
N ILE A 63 8.97 -5.92 17.83
CA ILE A 63 9.51 -6.14 16.49
C ILE A 63 11.04 -6.31 16.56
N ILE A 64 11.61 -6.94 15.54
CA ILE A 64 13.06 -6.97 15.30
C ILE A 64 13.31 -6.41 13.91
N PHE A 65 14.20 -5.42 13.80
CA PHE A 65 14.57 -4.85 12.51
C PHE A 65 15.53 -5.78 11.77
N VAL A 66 15.12 -6.27 10.61
CA VAL A 66 15.93 -7.17 9.78
C VAL A 66 16.65 -6.38 8.69
N LYS A 67 15.93 -5.53 7.96
CA LYS A 67 16.49 -4.67 6.92
C LYS A 67 15.84 -3.30 6.96
N MET A 68 16.61 -2.26 6.64
CA MET A 68 16.11 -0.89 6.56
C MET A 68 16.68 -0.21 5.33
N ALA A 69 15.87 0.63 4.66
CA ALA A 69 16.38 1.50 3.62
C ALA A 69 17.43 2.45 4.23
N HIS A 70 18.55 2.67 3.55
CA HIS A 70 19.61 3.56 4.08
C HIS A 70 19.19 5.03 4.03
N THR A 71 18.31 5.37 3.10
CA THR A 71 17.73 6.70 2.92
C THR A 71 16.21 6.59 2.92
N PRO A 72 15.49 7.63 3.38
CA PRO A 72 14.05 7.70 3.15
C PRO A 72 13.77 7.86 1.64
N CYS A 73 12.52 7.61 1.25
CA CYS A 73 12.04 7.81 -0.10
C CYS A 73 10.94 8.88 -0.12
N ARG A 74 10.67 9.43 -1.30
CA ARG A 74 9.62 10.42 -1.54
C ARG A 74 8.64 9.96 -2.60
N THR A 75 7.37 10.23 -2.39
CA THR A 75 6.29 9.91 -3.33
C THR A 75 5.30 11.05 -3.39
N LEU A 76 5.05 11.56 -4.60
CA LEU A 76 4.05 12.55 -4.90
C LEU A 76 2.87 11.86 -5.59
N TYR A 77 1.68 12.05 -5.05
CA TYR A 77 0.42 11.53 -5.59
C TYR A 77 -0.29 12.63 -6.36
N ASP A 78 -1.02 12.28 -7.43
CA ASP A 78 -1.81 13.16 -8.30
C ASP A 78 -2.82 14.05 -7.55
N SER A 79 -3.31 13.56 -6.43
CA SER A 79 -4.38 14.15 -5.65
C SER A 79 -4.15 13.94 -4.17
N THR A 80 -4.80 14.78 -3.36
CA THR A 80 -4.95 14.53 -1.94
C THR A 80 -5.80 13.28 -1.72
N TYR A 81 -5.42 12.45 -0.75
CA TYR A 81 -6.13 11.21 -0.44
C TYR A 81 -7.63 11.43 -0.34
N THR A 82 -8.39 10.72 -1.17
CA THR A 82 -9.85 10.73 -1.17
C THR A 82 -10.33 9.30 -0.90
N PRO A 83 -11.18 9.06 0.12
CA PRO A 83 -11.72 7.73 0.38
C PRO A 83 -12.38 7.15 -0.88
N GLY A 84 -11.98 5.93 -1.27
CA GLY A 84 -12.52 5.23 -2.44
C GLY A 84 -11.84 5.54 -3.78
N LYS A 85 -10.91 6.50 -3.85
CA LYS A 85 -10.11 6.75 -5.07
C LYS A 85 -8.67 6.28 -4.88
N LYS A 86 -8.17 5.46 -5.80
CA LYS A 86 -6.75 5.13 -5.88
C LYS A 86 -6.00 6.34 -6.43
N ALA A 87 -5.14 6.94 -5.61
CA ALA A 87 -4.31 8.06 -6.02
C ALA A 87 -3.16 7.55 -6.90
N LYS A 88 -2.98 8.12 -8.11
CA LYS A 88 -1.87 7.80 -9.01
C LYS A 88 -0.60 8.43 -8.47
N ILE A 89 0.52 7.70 -8.52
CA ILE A 89 1.83 8.26 -8.21
C ILE A 89 2.33 9.00 -9.46
N ILE A 90 2.61 10.30 -9.34
CA ILE A 90 3.05 11.14 -10.46
C ILE A 90 4.56 11.40 -10.46
N CYS A 91 5.21 11.33 -9.30
CA CYS A 91 6.66 11.51 -9.17
C CYS A 91 7.15 10.79 -7.91
N TRP A 92 8.36 10.23 -7.95
CA TRP A 92 8.98 9.60 -6.80
C TRP A 92 10.50 9.73 -6.81
N ALA A 93 11.12 9.51 -5.66
CA ALA A 93 12.56 9.45 -5.50
C ALA A 93 12.89 8.39 -4.44
N SER A 94 13.63 7.36 -4.82
CA SER A 94 14.02 6.27 -3.92
C SER A 94 15.01 6.72 -2.83
N ASP A 95 15.80 7.76 -3.10
CA ASP A 95 16.79 8.33 -2.19
C ASP A 95 16.34 9.62 -1.49
N ALA A 96 15.12 10.10 -1.81
CA ALA A 96 14.56 11.38 -1.39
C ALA A 96 15.39 12.63 -1.76
N ARG A 97 16.36 12.52 -2.69
CA ARG A 97 17.22 13.61 -3.17
C ARG A 97 16.94 13.96 -4.62
N THR A 98 16.82 12.98 -5.51
CA THR A 98 16.64 13.20 -6.95
C THR A 98 15.54 12.28 -7.48
N PRO A 99 14.61 12.77 -8.32
CA PRO A 99 13.61 11.89 -8.92
C PRO A 99 14.26 10.77 -9.71
N ASP A 100 13.75 9.56 -9.54
CA ASP A 100 14.29 8.35 -10.17
C ASP A 100 14.26 8.49 -11.70
N ALA A 101 15.12 7.72 -12.39
CA ALA A 101 15.30 7.82 -13.83
C ALA A 101 14.04 7.45 -14.63
N ASP A 102 13.21 6.58 -14.07
CA ASP A 102 11.94 6.08 -14.60
C ASP A 102 10.77 7.06 -14.40
N VAL A 103 10.97 8.16 -13.67
CA VAL A 103 9.97 9.23 -13.56
C VAL A 103 9.94 10.05 -14.85
N LYS A 104 8.86 9.87 -15.64
CA LYS A 104 8.61 10.64 -16.87
C LYS A 104 8.44 12.14 -16.61
N ASP A 105 7.63 12.50 -15.61
CA ASP A 105 7.26 13.88 -15.29
C ASP A 105 7.90 14.31 -13.95
N LYS A 106 9.19 14.68 -14.03
CA LYS A 106 9.97 15.15 -12.88
C LYS A 106 9.54 16.56 -12.48
N LYS A 107 9.03 16.72 -11.25
CA LYS A 107 8.55 18.02 -10.75
C LYS A 107 9.65 19.02 -10.42
N ALA A 108 10.89 18.55 -10.28
CA ALA A 108 12.08 19.37 -10.08
C ALA A 108 13.32 18.51 -10.37
N PRO A 109 14.48 19.12 -10.69
CA PRO A 109 15.73 18.37 -10.84
C PRO A 109 16.19 17.72 -9.52
N ALA A 110 15.89 18.33 -8.38
CA ALA A 110 16.19 17.79 -7.06
C ALA A 110 15.04 18.00 -6.07
N CYS A 111 14.84 17.06 -5.15
CA CYS A 111 13.77 17.07 -4.17
C CYS A 111 13.86 18.24 -3.19
N ASN A 112 15.05 18.79 -2.92
CA ASN A 112 15.23 19.97 -2.07
C ASN A 112 14.76 21.27 -2.76
N GLN A 113 14.69 21.29 -4.09
CA GLN A 113 14.23 22.42 -4.90
C GLN A 113 12.75 22.28 -5.32
N CYS A 114 12.11 21.17 -4.96
CA CYS A 114 10.74 20.88 -5.40
C CYS A 114 9.70 21.66 -4.57
N PRO A 115 8.76 22.39 -5.21
CA PRO A 115 7.72 23.12 -4.50
C PRO A 115 6.75 22.21 -3.74
N HIS A 116 6.65 20.93 -4.11
CA HIS A 116 5.84 19.93 -3.41
C HIS A 116 6.55 19.31 -2.19
N SER A 117 7.85 19.56 -2.03
CA SER A 117 8.69 18.94 -1.00
C SER A 117 8.70 19.71 0.34
N ILE A 118 8.08 20.88 0.35
CA ILE A 118 8.00 21.76 1.52
C ILE A 118 6.83 21.40 2.44
N LYS A 119 6.96 21.76 3.72
CA LYS A 119 5.88 21.59 4.70
C LYS A 119 4.75 22.57 4.37
N GLY A 120 3.51 22.08 4.27
CA GLY A 120 2.33 22.90 4.00
C GLY A 120 2.06 23.17 2.52
N ALA A 121 2.77 22.52 1.60
CA ALA A 121 2.41 22.54 0.18
C ALA A 121 0.97 22.03 -0.03
N ALA A 122 0.23 22.67 -0.95
CA ALA A 122 -1.14 22.27 -1.30
C ALA A 122 -1.22 20.79 -1.70
N GLN A 123 -0.23 20.33 -2.46
CA GLN A 123 -0.01 18.94 -2.80
C GLN A 123 1.35 18.51 -2.25
N GLN A 124 1.33 17.71 -1.19
CA GLN A 124 2.54 17.36 -0.46
C GLN A 124 3.19 16.07 -0.97
N CYS A 125 4.47 16.17 -1.32
CA CYS A 125 5.32 15.01 -1.58
C CYS A 125 5.63 14.31 -0.26
N LYS A 126 5.03 13.13 -0.06
CA LYS A 126 5.14 12.36 1.17
C LYS A 126 6.52 11.72 1.26
N LEU A 127 7.23 12.01 2.34
CA LEU A 127 8.44 11.30 2.70
C LEU A 127 8.08 10.06 3.53
N THR A 128 8.71 8.92 3.27
CA THR A 128 8.48 7.69 4.04
C THR A 128 9.79 6.93 4.19
N TRP A 129 9.90 6.15 5.27
CA TRP A 129 11.03 5.26 5.49
C TRP A 129 10.57 3.81 5.47
N ARG A 130 11.15 3.02 4.58
CA ARG A 130 10.78 1.61 4.40
C ARG A 130 11.70 0.70 5.20
N THR A 131 11.10 -0.21 5.94
CA THR A 131 11.80 -1.19 6.77
C THR A 131 11.16 -2.57 6.61
N ALA A 132 11.97 -3.60 6.79
CA ALA A 132 11.57 -4.99 6.88
C ALA A 132 11.82 -5.46 8.32
N VAL A 133 10.76 -5.96 8.95
CA VAL A 133 10.76 -6.36 10.36
C VAL A 133 10.21 -7.77 10.50
N VAL A 134 10.52 -8.41 11.62
CA VAL A 134 9.90 -9.67 12.04
C VAL A 134 9.34 -9.52 13.44
N THR A 135 8.41 -10.39 13.82
CA THR A 135 7.96 -10.48 15.21
C THR A 135 8.78 -11.52 15.97
N PRO A 136 9.02 -11.35 17.29
CA PRO A 136 9.78 -12.33 18.07
C PRO A 136 9.19 -13.75 18.00
N ASN A 137 7.87 -13.87 17.91
CA ASN A 137 7.17 -15.16 17.82
C ASN A 137 7.32 -15.84 16.45
N LYS A 138 7.60 -15.06 15.39
CA LYS A 138 7.70 -15.55 14.01
C LYS A 138 8.91 -14.92 13.30
N PRO A 139 10.15 -15.30 13.67
CA PRO A 139 11.37 -14.65 13.18
C PRO A 139 11.68 -14.91 11.70
N LYS A 140 10.95 -15.82 11.03
CA LYS A 140 11.10 -16.14 9.60
C LYS A 140 10.12 -15.41 8.70
N GLU A 141 9.06 -14.83 9.25
CA GLU A 141 8.04 -14.14 8.47
C GLU A 141 8.39 -12.65 8.36
N LEU A 142 8.97 -12.25 7.22
CA LEU A 142 9.24 -10.84 6.94
C LEU A 142 7.93 -10.08 6.78
N ILE A 143 7.90 -8.89 7.36
CA ILE A 143 6.78 -7.96 7.33
C ILE A 143 7.30 -6.58 6.94
N GLN A 144 6.62 -5.92 6.00
CA GLN A 144 6.93 -4.54 5.64
C GLN A 144 6.34 -3.57 6.67
N LEU A 145 7.19 -2.65 7.16
CA LEU A 145 6.79 -1.52 7.98
C LEU A 145 7.24 -0.22 7.29
N ILE A 146 6.27 0.64 6.97
CA ILE A 146 6.51 1.94 6.35
C ILE A 146 6.26 3.03 7.38
N LEU A 147 7.30 3.78 7.69
CA LEU A 147 7.27 4.83 8.71
C LEU A 147 7.03 6.20 8.08
N SER A 148 6.16 6.97 8.73
CA SER A 148 5.92 8.37 8.37
C SER A 148 7.06 9.26 8.89
N PRO A 149 7.26 10.46 8.33
CA PRO A 149 8.35 11.35 8.75
C PRO A 149 8.27 11.72 10.24
N LYS A 150 7.05 11.81 10.75
CA LYS A 150 6.77 12.14 12.15
C LYS A 150 7.26 11.07 13.13
N SER A 151 7.34 9.82 12.68
CA SER A 151 7.88 8.69 13.43
C SER A 151 9.38 8.46 13.18
N CYS A 152 9.96 9.15 12.21
CA CYS A 152 11.36 8.97 11.83
C CYS A 152 12.31 9.97 12.47
N PHE A 153 11.90 11.24 12.56
CA PHE A 153 12.76 12.35 12.96
C PHE A 153 12.29 12.99 14.26
N GLY A 154 13.25 13.53 15.02
CA GLY A 154 13.01 14.28 16.26
C GLY A 154 13.73 13.67 17.45
N ASP A 155 13.50 14.28 18.60
CA ASP A 155 14.16 13.91 19.84
C ASP A 155 13.39 12.84 20.61
N GLU A 156 14.04 12.31 21.65
CA GLU A 156 13.45 11.37 22.58
C GLU A 156 12.28 12.00 23.35
N VAL A 157 11.24 11.20 23.56
CA VAL A 157 10.06 11.57 24.35
C VAL A 157 9.74 10.42 25.30
N ASN A 158 9.83 10.66 26.61
CA ASN A 158 9.46 9.69 27.66
C ASN A 158 10.11 8.30 27.49
N GLY A 159 11.42 8.25 27.21
CA GLY A 159 12.15 6.98 26.99
C GLY A 159 11.97 6.37 25.60
N GLY A 160 11.02 6.87 24.80
CA GLY A 160 10.77 6.45 23.43
C GLY A 160 11.49 7.34 22.43
N ARG A 161 12.05 6.73 21.38
CA ARG A 161 12.81 7.45 20.34
C ARG A 161 12.13 7.33 18.97
N PRO A 162 12.06 8.39 18.16
CA PRO A 162 11.77 8.26 16.74
C PRO A 162 12.81 7.36 16.04
N PHE A 163 12.45 6.72 14.93
CA PHE A 163 13.23 5.65 14.30
C PHE A 163 14.71 6.03 14.05
N GLN A 164 15.00 7.18 13.44
CA GLN A 164 16.40 7.54 13.16
C GLN A 164 17.21 7.74 14.45
N THR A 165 16.61 8.38 15.45
CA THR A 165 17.22 8.61 16.77
C THR A 165 17.40 7.30 17.52
N TYR A 166 16.46 6.35 17.39
CA TYR A 166 16.56 5.01 17.94
C TYR A 166 17.73 4.23 17.33
N ILE A 167 17.84 4.19 16.00
CA ILE A 167 18.95 3.48 15.33
C ILE A 167 20.31 4.11 15.68
N ARG A 168 20.39 5.44 15.77
CA ARG A 168 21.61 6.12 16.24
C ARG A 168 21.96 5.76 17.68
N TYR A 169 20.97 5.65 18.55
CA TYR A 169 21.15 5.23 19.94
C TYR A 169 21.71 3.79 20.03
N LEU A 170 21.19 2.85 19.22
CA LEU A 170 21.73 1.50 19.14
C LEU A 170 23.18 1.49 18.63
N ALA A 171 23.46 2.24 17.56
CA ALA A 171 24.80 2.34 16.99
C ALA A 171 25.82 2.94 17.98
N ALA A 172 25.45 3.99 18.71
CA ALA A 172 26.28 4.59 19.74
C ALA A 172 26.56 3.62 20.91
N SER A 173 25.67 2.65 21.12
CA SER A 173 25.82 1.59 22.13
C SER A 173 26.55 0.34 21.61
N GLY A 174 26.97 0.33 20.34
CA GLY A 174 27.60 -0.84 19.70
C GLY A 174 26.65 -2.02 19.46
N ILE A 175 25.33 -1.77 19.43
CA ILE A 175 24.30 -2.80 19.26
C ILE A 175 23.81 -2.79 17.80
N ASN A 176 23.85 -3.95 17.14
CA ASN A 176 23.27 -4.11 15.80
C ASN A 176 21.74 -4.06 15.86
N ASN A 177 21.11 -3.55 14.79
CA ASN A 177 19.65 -3.41 14.70
C ASN A 177 18.88 -4.73 14.86
N ASN A 178 19.49 -5.85 14.46
CA ASN A 178 18.90 -7.19 14.55
C ASN A 178 19.23 -7.92 15.86
N ALA A 179 20.05 -7.34 16.74
CA ALA A 179 20.43 -7.92 18.03
C ALA A 179 19.50 -7.50 19.18
N ALA A 180 18.58 -6.56 18.93
CA ALA A 180 17.63 -6.06 19.92
C ALA A 180 16.19 -6.27 19.48
N VAL A 181 15.38 -6.85 20.37
CA VAL A 181 13.93 -6.76 20.31
C VAL A 181 13.54 -5.33 20.65
N THR A 182 12.83 -4.70 19.73
CA THR A 182 12.37 -3.32 19.83
C THR A 182 10.89 -3.29 20.13
N LYS A 183 10.50 -2.62 21.20
CA LYS A 183 9.11 -2.27 21.48
C LYS A 183 8.72 -1.04 20.65
N MET A 184 7.63 -1.15 19.92
CA MET A 184 7.03 -0.08 19.13
C MET A 184 5.65 0.28 19.71
N TYR A 185 5.38 1.57 19.89
CA TYR A 185 4.11 2.07 20.45
C TYR A 185 3.80 3.49 19.96
N PHE A 186 2.54 3.90 20.13
CA PHE A 186 2.10 5.25 19.76
C PHE A 186 2.40 6.26 20.87
N ASP A 187 2.89 7.44 20.49
CA ASP A 187 3.09 8.56 21.43
C ASP A 187 1.73 9.00 22.02
N PRO A 188 1.49 8.84 23.33
CA PRO A 188 0.21 9.17 23.96
C PRO A 188 -0.06 10.68 23.97
N ALA A 189 0.97 11.52 23.91
CA ALA A 189 0.85 12.97 23.90
C ALA A 189 0.60 13.53 22.49
N ALA A 190 0.88 12.76 21.44
CA ALA A 190 0.67 13.21 20.07
C ALA A 190 -0.80 13.06 19.65
N THR A 191 -1.37 14.10 19.05
CA THR A 191 -2.72 14.05 18.44
C THR A 191 -2.76 13.29 17.12
N TYR A 192 -1.59 13.06 16.52
CA TYR A 192 -1.38 12.31 15.28
C TYR A 192 -0.71 10.96 15.55
N GLN A 193 -0.71 10.08 14.54
CA GLN A 193 -0.06 8.78 14.59
C GLN A 193 1.47 8.94 14.55
N LYS A 194 2.09 9.07 15.72
CA LYS A 194 3.53 9.09 15.90
C LYS A 194 3.96 7.82 16.61
N LEU A 195 4.89 7.08 16.00
CA LEU A 195 5.48 5.89 16.60
C LEU A 195 6.78 6.25 17.32
N LEU A 196 6.98 5.61 18.46
CA LEU A 196 8.19 5.64 19.24
C LEU A 196 8.72 4.21 19.40
N PHE A 197 10.04 4.11 19.52
CA PHE A 197 10.77 2.86 19.62
C PHE A 197 11.65 2.87 20.86
N ALA A 198 11.67 1.75 21.58
CA ALA A 198 12.52 1.52 22.74
C ALA A 198 13.07 0.08 22.72
N PRO A 199 14.30 -0.16 23.20
CA PRO A 199 14.80 -1.52 23.32
C PRO A 199 14.03 -2.24 24.44
N SER A 200 13.63 -3.48 24.19
CA SER A 200 12.83 -4.29 25.11
C SER A 200 13.63 -5.46 25.67
N ALA A 201 14.31 -6.22 24.80
CA ALA A 201 15.10 -7.40 25.18
C ALA A 201 16.21 -7.67 24.15
N PRO A 202 17.28 -8.40 24.50
CA PRO A 202 18.23 -8.91 23.51
C PRO A 202 17.61 -10.04 22.68
N VAL A 203 17.98 -10.11 21.40
CA VAL A 203 17.63 -11.25 20.55
C VAL A 203 18.56 -12.43 20.91
N PRO A 204 18.03 -13.67 21.08
CA PRO A 204 18.86 -14.85 21.28
C PRO A 204 19.94 -14.99 20.20
N LEU A 205 21.17 -15.27 20.62
CA LEU A 205 22.33 -15.32 19.71
C LEU A 205 22.16 -16.34 18.58
N GLU A 206 21.44 -17.43 18.83
CA GLU A 206 21.13 -18.48 17.86
C GLU A 206 20.27 -18.00 16.68
N LEU A 207 19.46 -16.95 16.88
CA LEU A 207 18.60 -16.41 15.83
C LEU A 207 19.32 -15.39 14.93
N ILE A 208 20.44 -14.81 15.39
CA ILE A 208 21.15 -13.75 14.66
C ILE A 208 21.61 -14.23 13.25
N PRO A 209 22.20 -15.42 13.08
CA PRO A 209 22.57 -15.91 11.75
C PRO A 209 21.37 -16.02 10.80
N ALA A 210 20.25 -16.56 11.28
CA ALA A 210 19.03 -16.70 10.49
C ALA A 210 18.45 -15.33 10.09
N LEU A 211 18.51 -14.33 10.97
CA LEU A 211 18.09 -12.96 10.65
C LEU A 211 19.01 -12.31 9.62
N ASN A 212 20.32 -12.57 9.67
CA ASN A 212 21.27 -12.08 8.68
C ASN A 212 21.03 -12.69 7.30
N GLU A 213 20.80 -14.00 7.22
CA GLU A 213 20.40 -14.67 5.98
C GLU A 213 19.09 -14.08 5.43
N LEU A 214 18.11 -13.90 6.30
CA LEU A 214 16.82 -13.31 5.94
C LEU A 214 16.97 -11.88 5.40
N ALA A 215 17.87 -11.08 5.94
CA ALA A 215 18.16 -9.72 5.48
C ALA A 215 18.75 -9.64 4.06
N ASN A 216 19.34 -10.74 3.57
CA ASN A 216 19.93 -10.85 2.24
C ASN A 216 18.97 -11.40 1.18
N THR A 217 17.83 -11.94 1.60
CA THR A 217 16.79 -12.44 0.67
C THR A 217 16.24 -11.33 -0.23
N GLU A 218 15.77 -11.73 -1.41
CA GLU A 218 15.11 -10.82 -2.36
C GLU A 218 13.83 -10.21 -1.75
N GLU A 219 13.09 -10.97 -0.94
CA GLU A 219 11.91 -10.48 -0.21
C GLU A 219 12.26 -9.28 0.68
N ALA A 220 13.35 -9.39 1.47
CA ALA A 220 13.79 -8.29 2.33
C ALA A 220 14.21 -7.05 1.53
N GLN A 221 14.89 -7.25 0.39
CA GLN A 221 15.27 -6.16 -0.52
C GLN A 221 14.03 -5.47 -1.12
N ASN A 222 13.04 -6.24 -1.54
CA ASN A 222 11.80 -5.74 -2.10
C ASN A 222 10.96 -4.93 -1.09
N TYR A 223 11.01 -5.28 0.21
CA TYR A 223 10.31 -4.50 1.24
C TYR A 223 10.92 -3.14 1.53
N VAL A 224 12.25 -2.97 1.37
CA VAL A 224 12.91 -1.68 1.57
C VAL A 224 12.97 -0.83 0.29
N LYS A 225 12.88 -1.46 -0.88
CA LYS A 225 12.86 -0.77 -2.17
C LYS A 225 11.52 -0.08 -2.42
N LEU A 226 11.57 1.13 -2.97
CA LEU A 226 10.38 1.77 -3.52
C LEU A 226 10.12 1.17 -4.92
N SER A 227 9.00 0.47 -5.07
CA SER A 227 8.49 0.03 -6.36
C SER A 227 7.22 0.80 -6.68
N VAL A 228 7.19 1.43 -7.85
CA VAL A 228 6.02 2.15 -8.36
C VAL A 228 5.57 1.44 -9.63
N TYR A 229 4.36 0.90 -9.60
CA TYR A 229 3.74 0.37 -10.81
C TYR A 229 3.15 1.54 -11.59
N GLN A 230 3.66 1.77 -12.79
CA GLN A 230 3.01 2.62 -13.77
C GLN A 230 2.18 1.72 -14.68
N GLU A 231 0.87 1.92 -14.71
CA GLU A 231 0.05 1.39 -15.79
C GLU A 231 0.63 1.97 -17.08
N LYS A 232 1.05 1.10 -18.01
CA LYS A 232 1.43 1.54 -19.35
C LYS A 232 0.17 2.12 -19.96
N GLU A 233 0.17 3.43 -20.18
CA GLU A 233 -0.75 4.05 -21.12
C GLU A 233 -0.40 3.43 -22.47
N GLU A 234 -1.25 2.52 -22.95
CA GLU A 234 -1.24 2.10 -24.36
C GLU A 234 -1.54 3.38 -25.15
N GLU A 235 -0.50 3.98 -25.71
CA GLU A 235 -0.63 5.07 -26.67
C GLU A 235 -1.50 4.53 -27.81
N ASP A 236 -2.68 5.14 -27.98
CA ASP A 236 -3.53 5.01 -29.17
C ASP A 236 -2.63 5.21 -30.40
N MET A 237 -2.18 4.09 -30.98
CA MET A 237 -1.69 4.08 -32.34
C MET A 237 -2.89 4.38 -33.23
N LEU A 238 -3.08 5.66 -33.54
CA LEU A 238 -3.79 6.09 -34.73
C LEU A 238 -3.14 5.38 -35.91
N ALA A 239 -3.71 4.23 -36.28
CA ALA A 239 -3.42 3.57 -37.53
C ALA A 239 -3.97 4.48 -38.63
N ASP A 240 -3.10 5.24 -39.26
CA ASP A 240 -3.37 5.80 -40.59
C ASP A 240 -3.84 4.65 -41.48
N PRO A 241 -5.02 4.75 -42.13
CA PRO A 241 -5.48 3.69 -43.00
C PRO A 241 -4.57 3.63 -44.23
N VAL A 242 -3.76 2.57 -44.28
CA VAL A 242 -3.00 2.16 -45.46
C VAL A 242 -3.99 1.94 -46.60
N VAL A 243 -3.95 2.85 -47.58
CA VAL A 243 -4.63 2.70 -48.88
C VAL A 243 -4.12 1.44 -49.59
N PRO A 244 -4.97 0.44 -49.89
CA PRO A 244 -4.56 -0.71 -50.70
C PRO A 244 -4.47 -0.30 -52.17
N ASN A 245 -3.25 -0.30 -52.71
CA ASN A 245 -3.01 -0.18 -54.14
C ASN A 245 -3.36 -1.51 -54.84
N VAL A 246 -4.41 -1.53 -55.66
CA VAL A 246 -4.70 -2.62 -56.58
C VAL A 246 -4.98 -2.04 -57.97
N ALA A 247 -4.21 -2.47 -58.96
CA ALA A 247 -4.44 -2.26 -60.39
C ALA A 247 -4.67 -3.64 -61.07
N PRO A 248 -5.20 -3.72 -62.29
CA PRO A 248 -6.62 -3.59 -62.60
C PRO A 248 -7.17 -4.80 -63.38
N ALA A 249 -8.47 -5.09 -63.29
CA ALA A 249 -9.17 -5.96 -64.23
C ALA A 249 -10.60 -5.44 -64.51
N GLN A 250 -10.88 -5.17 -65.80
CA GLN A 250 -12.19 -4.93 -66.43
C GLN A 250 -12.54 -6.15 -67.32
N PRO A 251 -13.77 -6.32 -67.90
CA PRO A 251 -15.04 -5.58 -67.77
C PRO A 251 -16.35 -6.43 -67.64
N ALA A 252 -17.41 -5.81 -67.08
CA ALA A 252 -18.89 -5.81 -67.40
C ALA A 252 -19.70 -7.15 -67.61
N PRO A 253 -21.07 -7.19 -67.55
CA PRO A 253 -22.07 -6.09 -67.49
C PRO A 253 -23.31 -6.23 -66.54
N THR A 254 -23.85 -5.07 -66.15
CA THR A 254 -25.27 -4.58 -66.10
C THR A 254 -26.39 -5.30 -65.31
N GLN A 255 -27.04 -4.51 -64.43
CA GLN A 255 -28.49 -4.18 -64.27
C GLN A 255 -28.73 -3.75 -62.81
N ALA A 256 -29.55 -2.78 -62.38
CA ALA A 256 -30.26 -1.62 -62.91
C ALA A 256 -30.73 -0.84 -61.64
N ALA A 257 -30.74 0.49 -61.65
CA ALA A 257 -31.39 1.31 -60.60
C ALA A 257 -32.93 1.33 -60.81
N PRO A 258 -33.76 1.69 -59.82
CA PRO A 258 -34.00 3.13 -59.59
C PRO A 258 -34.22 3.57 -58.13
N GLN A 259 -34.24 4.90 -58.02
CA GLN A 259 -34.26 5.83 -56.88
C GLN A 259 -35.56 5.87 -56.04
N ALA A 260 -35.50 6.70 -54.98
CA ALA A 260 -36.56 7.43 -54.25
C ALA A 260 -36.67 6.98 -52.79
N ASP A 261 -36.89 7.81 -51.77
CA ASP A 261 -36.91 9.26 -51.57
C ASP A 261 -36.97 9.47 -50.04
N VAL A 262 -36.68 10.69 -49.60
CA VAL A 262 -36.66 11.20 -48.21
C VAL A 262 -37.83 10.79 -47.29
N SER A 263 -37.53 10.59 -46.01
CA SER A 263 -38.24 11.26 -44.89
C SER A 263 -37.59 10.98 -43.53
N GLU A 264 -37.37 12.04 -42.75
CA GLU A 264 -37.07 12.03 -41.32
C GLU A 264 -38.21 11.37 -40.51
N PRO A 265 -37.89 10.74 -39.37
CA PRO A 265 -38.86 10.64 -38.29
C PRO A 265 -38.37 11.22 -36.96
N VAL A 266 -39.32 11.93 -36.38
CA VAL A 266 -39.36 12.75 -35.18
C VAL A 266 -39.28 11.94 -33.87
N LEU A 267 -38.82 12.63 -32.82
CA LEU A 267 -38.90 12.38 -31.36
C LEU A 267 -39.72 11.17 -30.89
N ARG A 268 -39.14 10.43 -29.94
CA ARG A 268 -39.90 9.93 -28.77
C ARG A 268 -39.14 10.15 -27.46
N GLU A 269 -39.79 10.94 -26.61
CA GLU A 269 -39.58 10.98 -25.17
C GLU A 269 -39.89 9.60 -24.57
N SER A 270 -39.05 9.15 -23.65
CA SER A 270 -39.30 7.97 -22.81
C SER A 270 -39.31 8.39 -21.35
N THR A 271 -40.51 8.65 -20.86
CA THR A 271 -41.07 8.40 -19.52
C THR A 271 -40.09 8.17 -18.35
N VAL A 272 -40.15 9.11 -17.41
CA VAL A 272 -39.68 8.99 -16.02
C VAL A 272 -40.49 7.93 -15.27
N GLN A 273 -39.81 6.94 -14.67
CA GLN A 273 -40.28 6.23 -13.48
C GLN A 273 -39.10 5.98 -12.53
N GLN A 274 -39.12 6.70 -11.40
CA GLN A 274 -38.38 6.36 -10.18
C GLN A 274 -39.06 5.19 -9.47
N PRO A 275 -38.28 4.26 -8.88
CA PRO A 275 -38.72 3.55 -7.68
C PRO A 275 -38.11 4.23 -6.44
N GLN A 276 -38.98 4.83 -5.63
CA GLN A 276 -38.69 5.23 -4.26
C GLN A 276 -38.55 3.97 -3.38
N ALA A 277 -37.47 3.87 -2.61
CA ALA A 277 -37.38 2.93 -1.49
C ALA A 277 -37.93 3.60 -0.19
N PRO A 278 -38.71 2.88 0.62
CA PRO A 278 -39.42 3.44 1.76
C PRO A 278 -38.50 3.75 2.94
N LYS A 279 -38.78 4.87 3.61
CA LYS A 279 -38.16 5.26 4.89
C LYS A 279 -38.66 4.32 5.99
N ALA A 280 -37.75 3.53 6.57
CA ALA A 280 -38.01 2.82 7.81
C ALA A 280 -37.91 3.82 8.99
N ASP A 281 -38.96 3.81 9.79
CA ASP A 281 -39.21 4.65 10.95
C ASP A 281 -38.29 4.28 12.13
N VAL A 282 -37.49 5.24 12.57
CA VAL A 282 -36.46 5.10 13.61
C VAL A 282 -37.06 5.16 15.03
N SER A 283 -38.39 5.24 15.16
CA SER A 283 -39.07 5.34 16.46
C SER A 283 -39.40 4.00 17.15
N SER A 284 -39.10 2.85 16.53
CA SER A 284 -39.41 1.52 17.10
C SER A 284 -38.27 0.81 17.83
N ILE A 285 -37.04 1.36 17.84
CA ILE A 285 -35.86 0.72 18.45
C ILE A 285 -35.59 1.24 19.89
N ILE A 286 -36.12 2.41 20.24
CA ILE A 286 -35.89 3.03 21.57
C ILE A 286 -36.78 2.41 22.67
N ASN A 287 -37.83 1.66 22.33
CA ASN A 287 -38.73 1.05 23.32
C ASN A 287 -38.34 -0.39 23.74
N LYS A 288 -37.24 -0.95 23.22
CA LYS A 288 -36.83 -2.32 23.59
C LYS A 288 -35.81 -2.39 24.74
N TRP A 289 -35.30 -1.26 25.22
CA TRP A 289 -34.25 -1.19 26.27
C TRP A 289 -34.64 -0.30 27.47
N SER A 290 -35.94 -0.09 27.71
CA SER A 290 -36.43 0.54 28.94
C SER A 290 -37.39 -0.38 29.69
N VAL A 291 -36.85 -1.39 30.37
CA VAL A 291 -37.35 -1.74 31.71
C VAL A 291 -36.14 -1.92 32.61
N LYS A 292 -36.18 -1.13 33.68
CA LYS A 292 -35.17 -0.91 34.70
C LYS A 292 -35.63 -1.68 35.95
N SER A 293 -34.84 -2.62 36.43
CA SER A 293 -34.69 -3.06 37.85
C SER A 293 -33.86 -4.33 37.89
#